data_AF-A0A2G4EVB4-F1
#
_entry.id   AF-A0A2G4EVB4-F1
#
_cell.length_a   1.000
_cell.length_b   1.000
_cell.length_c   1.000
_cell.angle_alpha   90.00
_cell.angle_beta   90.00
_cell.angle_gamma   90.00
#
_symmetry.space_group_name_H-M   'P 1'
#
loop_
_entity.id
_entity.type
_entity.pdbx_description
1 polymer ?
#
loop_
_entity_poly.entity_id
_entity_poly.type
_entity_poly.pdbx_seq_one_letter_code
_entity_poly.pdbx_strand_id
1 'polypeptide(L)' 'MNLSKSLRNAMRYISEAAIRLFSPTDDNYPSTGVQPFEGKSSKNNDKRE' A
#
# COMPACT_ATOMS: atom_id res chain seq x y z
N MET A 1 25.96 -22.87 -17.30
CA MET A 1 25.20 -21.72 -16.75
C MET A 1 25.65 -21.51 -15.32
N ASN A 2 26.03 -20.28 -14.96
CA ASN A 2 26.53 -20.00 -13.61
C ASN A 2 25.33 -19.86 -12.67
N LEU A 3 25.18 -20.78 -11.71
CA LEU A 3 24.08 -20.78 -10.74
C LEU A 3 23.95 -19.44 -9.99
N SER A 4 25.08 -18.80 -9.71
CA SER A 4 25.16 -17.45 -9.13
C SER A 4 24.50 -16.36 -9.99
N LYS A 5 24.65 -16.45 -11.32
CA LYS A 5 24.02 -15.51 -12.26
C LYS A 5 22.49 -15.70 -12.28
N SER A 6 22.03 -16.95 -12.21
CA SER A 6 20.60 -17.26 -12.15
C SER A 6 19.96 -16.73 -10.87
N LEU A 7 20.60 -16.99 -9.71
CA LEU A 7 20.12 -16.51 -8.41
C LEU A 7 20.07 -14.98 -8.35
N ARG A 8 21.12 -14.29 -8.83
CA ARG A 8 21.14 -12.82 -8.87
C ARG A 8 20.00 -12.25 -9.71
N ASN A 9 19.69 -12.88 -10.84
CA ASN A 9 18.58 -12.45 -11.69
C ASN A 9 17.23 -12.70 -11.01
N ALA A 10 17.05 -13.83 -10.34
CA ALA A 10 15.83 -14.12 -9.57
C ALA A 10 15.62 -13.09 -8.45
N MET A 11 16.67 -12.82 -7.67
CA MET A 11 16.63 -11.81 -6.61
C MET A 11 16.31 -10.42 -7.14
N ARG A 12 16.82 -10.04 -8.32
CA ARG A 12 16.48 -8.75 -8.94
C ARG A 12 14.97 -8.61 -9.16
N TYR A 13 14.33 -9.60 -9.77
CA TYR A 13 12.89 -9.55 -10.05
C TYR A 13 12.03 -9.57 -8.79
N ILE A 14 12.43 -10.35 -7.78
CA ILE A 14 11.73 -10.39 -6.49
C ILE A 14 11.85 -9.03 -5.78
N SER A 15 13.04 -8.43 -5.77
CA SER A 15 13.26 -7.13 -5.14
C SER A 15 12.47 -6.01 -5.82
N GLU A 16 12.39 -5.99 -7.16
CA GLU A 16 11.57 -5.02 -7.90
C GLU A 16 10.08 -5.13 -7.53
N ALA A 17 9.56 -6.35 -7.45
CA ALA A 17 8.17 -6.59 -7.05
C ALA A 17 7.93 -6.23 -5.57
N ALA A 18 8.88 -6.54 -4.69
CA ALA A 18 8.81 -6.19 -3.27
C ALA A 18 8.78 -4.67 -3.07
N ILE A 19 9.63 -3.93 -3.79
CA ILE A 19 9.60 -2.46 -3.79
C ILE A 19 8.23 -1.98 -4.25
N ARG A 20 7.67 -2.52 -5.33
CA ARG A 20 6.34 -2.09 -5.79
C ARG A 20 5.22 -2.34 -4.77
N LEU A 21 5.27 -3.47 -4.05
CA LEU A 21 4.21 -3.86 -3.11
C LEU A 21 4.32 -3.19 -1.74
N PHE A 22 5.56 -2.95 -1.29
CA PHE A 22 5.85 -2.46 0.06
C PHE A 22 6.48 -1.06 0.09
N SER A 23 6.62 -0.40 -1.06
CA SER A 23 6.95 1.03 -1.05
C SER A 23 5.84 1.78 -0.33
N PRO A 24 6.17 2.86 0.40
CA PRO A 24 5.18 3.81 0.84
C PRO A 24 4.27 4.16 -0.34
N THR A 25 2.97 4.00 -0.17
CA THR A 25 2.02 4.48 -1.17
C THR A 25 2.30 5.96 -1.36
N ASP A 26 2.45 6.38 -2.62
CA ASP A 26 2.39 7.80 -2.95
C ASP A 26 0.93 8.23 -2.82
N ASP A 27 0.46 8.32 -1.57
CA ASP A 27 -0.84 8.85 -1.18
C ASP A 27 -0.82 10.37 -1.38
N ASN A 28 -0.50 10.81 -2.59
CA ASN A 28 -0.57 12.21 -3.00
C ASN A 28 -2.02 12.55 -3.34
N TYR A 29 -2.88 12.49 -2.31
CA TYR A 29 -4.20 13.08 -2.41
C TYR A 29 -4.02 14.58 -2.66
N PRO A 30 -4.78 15.16 -3.61
CA PRO A 30 -4.65 16.58 -3.88
C PRO A 30 -4.92 17.36 -2.59
N SER A 31 -4.09 18.37 -2.31
CA SER A 31 -4.27 19.27 -1.16
C SER A 31 -5.62 19.98 -1.17
N THR A 32 -6.29 19.98 -2.32
CA THR A 32 -7.62 20.52 -2.55
C THR A 32 -8.52 19.45 -3.19
N GLY A 33 -9.64 19.18 -2.56
CA GLY A 33 -10.62 18.20 -3.02
C GLY A 33 -11.47 17.75 -1.84
N VAL A 34 -12.74 17.48 -2.07
CA VAL A 34 -13.62 16.94 -1.03
C VAL A 34 -13.44 15.43 -1.06
N GLN A 35 -12.91 14.82 0.00
CA GLN A 35 -12.97 13.36 0.15
C GLN A 35 -14.46 12.98 0.27
N PRO A 36 -15.05 12.31 -0.74
CA PRO A 36 -16.50 12.20 -0.83
C PRO A 36 -17.12 11.37 0.30
N PHE A 37 -16.33 10.48 0.93
CA PHE A 37 -16.75 9.73 2.10
C PHE A 37 -15.50 9.33 2.90
N GLU A 38 -15.21 10.09 3.94
CA GLU A 38 -14.52 9.54 5.10
C GLU A 38 -15.60 8.76 5.85
N GLY A 39 -15.59 7.43 5.70
CA GLY A 39 -16.64 6.57 6.23
C GLY A 39 -16.87 6.88 7.70
N LYS A 40 -18.02 7.51 8.02
CA LYS A 40 -18.39 7.76 9.41
C LYS A 40 -18.43 6.41 10.10
N SER A 41 -17.51 6.19 11.05
CA SER A 41 -17.60 5.03 11.92
C SER A 41 -18.97 5.10 12.59
N SER A 42 -19.84 4.14 12.29
CA SER A 42 -21.08 3.96 13.04
C SER A 42 -20.71 3.47 14.44
N LYS A 43 -20.22 4.37 15.29
CA LYS A 43 -20.29 4.20 16.73
C LYS A 43 -21.74 4.49 17.11
N ASN A 44 -22.58 3.48 16.92
CA ASN A 44 -23.80 3.34 17.70
C ASN A 44 -23.40 3.07 19.16
N ASN A 45 -22.94 4.11 19.85
CA ASN A 45 -23.01 4.21 21.30
C ASN A 45 -24.15 5.19 21.63
N ASP A 46 -25.31 4.96 21.02
CA ASP A 46 -26.55 5.56 21.49
C ASP A 46 -26.85 4.90 22.84
N LYS A 47 -26.40 5.56 23.90
CA LYS A 47 -26.79 5.24 25.26
C LYS A 47 -28.30 5.48 25.31
N ARG A 48 -29.09 4.41 25.39
CA ARG A 48 -30.49 4.51 25.79
C ARG A 48 -30.50 5.14 27.19
N GLU A 49 -30.95 6.39 27.26
CA GLU A 49 -31.56 6.97 28.45
C GLU A 49 -33.05 6.62 28.49
#